data_AF-A0A229S985-F1
#
_entry.id   AF-A0A229S985-F1
#
_cell.length_a   1.000
_cell.length_b   1.000
_cell.length_c   1.000
_cell.angle_alpha   90.00
_cell.angle_beta   90.00
_cell.angle_gamma   90.00
#
_symmetry.space_group_name_H-M   'P 1'
#
loop_
_entity.id
_entity.type
_entity.pdbx_description
1 polymer ?
#
loop_
_entity_poly.entity_id
_entity_poly.type
_entity_poly.pdbx_seq_one_letter_code
_entity_poly.pdbx_strand_id
1 'polypeptide(L)'
;MAELSEKAGVPVATIKYYLREGLLPAGERTSPNQAKYDEGHVQRIKLIRALMDVGGLSLATVGEVLAAVDAGKESPHRILGIAQQGITSTRQAVDEESREWALATVRDLAERRDWPCKEDDDLVIQALVGVLCAIREVGHGWYLDKLDDYAEIADRTADLDLEGIAGIESLERIIEVAVVETVLGDRLLSVLRRLAQQRASKAYFARQAVDGG
;
A
#
# COMPACT_ATOMS: atom_id res chain seq x y z
N MET A 1 -0.02 -30.73 -7.43
CA MET A 1 -0.62 -30.21 -6.17
C MET A 1 0.33 -30.30 -4.99
N ALA A 2 0.83 -31.49 -4.60
CA ALA A 2 1.79 -31.61 -3.49
C ALA A 2 3.09 -30.81 -3.74
N GLU A 3 3.66 -30.91 -4.94
CA GLU A 3 4.83 -30.12 -5.35
C GLU A 3 4.57 -28.60 -5.31
N LEU A 4 3.37 -28.15 -5.72
CA LEU A 4 3.00 -26.73 -5.65
C LEU A 4 2.93 -26.25 -4.20
N SER A 5 2.37 -27.08 -3.31
CA SER A 5 2.28 -26.81 -1.87
C SER A 5 3.65 -26.64 -1.24
N GLU A 6 4.59 -27.52 -1.58
CA GLU A 6 5.98 -27.45 -1.13
C GLU A 6 6.68 -26.18 -1.64
N LYS A 7 6.63 -25.93 -2.96
CA LYS A 7 7.28 -24.76 -3.58
C LYS A 7 6.73 -23.43 -3.11
N ALA A 8 5.42 -23.35 -2.89
CA ALA A 8 4.74 -22.14 -2.45
C ALA A 8 4.74 -21.98 -0.93
N GLY A 9 5.14 -23.01 -0.16
CA GLY A 9 5.20 -22.95 1.30
C GLY A 9 3.83 -22.85 1.99
N VAL A 10 2.75 -23.28 1.33
CA VAL A 10 1.38 -23.21 1.87
C VAL A 10 0.70 -24.58 1.84
N PRO A 11 -0.19 -24.91 2.80
CA PRO A 11 -0.91 -26.18 2.79
C PRO A 11 -1.76 -26.37 1.53
N VAL A 12 -1.90 -27.63 1.07
CA VAL A 12 -2.79 -28.00 -0.05
C VAL A 12 -4.23 -27.50 0.16
N ALA A 13 -4.71 -27.48 1.41
CA ALA A 13 -6.03 -26.96 1.74
C ALA A 13 -6.17 -25.46 1.40
N THR A 14 -5.13 -24.66 1.65
CA THR A 14 -5.05 -23.24 1.30
C THR A 14 -5.04 -23.04 -0.21
N ILE A 15 -4.28 -23.85 -0.95
CA ILE A 15 -4.27 -23.79 -2.43
C ILE A 15 -5.65 -24.12 -3.00
N LYS A 16 -6.28 -25.18 -2.50
CA LYS A 16 -7.65 -25.54 -2.89
C LYS A 16 -8.64 -24.43 -2.55
N TYR A 17 -8.43 -23.73 -1.44
CA TYR A 17 -9.25 -22.57 -1.09
C TYR A 17 -9.06 -21.43 -2.09
N TYR A 18 -7.83 -21.02 -2.40
CA TYR A 18 -7.57 -19.99 -3.42
C TYR A 18 -8.14 -20.33 -4.79
N LEU A 19 -8.09 -21.60 -5.20
CA LEU A 19 -8.74 -22.06 -6.45
C LEU A 19 -10.26 -21.92 -6.41
N ARG A 20 -10.91 -22.19 -5.26
CA ARG A 20 -12.37 -22.06 -5.11
C ARG A 20 -12.81 -20.59 -5.10
N GLU A 21 -12.03 -19.72 -4.46
CA GLU A 21 -12.28 -18.28 -4.40
C GLU A 21 -11.86 -17.55 -5.68
N GLY A 22 -11.31 -18.26 -6.68
CA GLY A 22 -10.89 -17.67 -7.95
C GLY A 22 -9.60 -16.84 -7.90
N LEU A 23 -8.87 -16.87 -6.79
CA LEU A 23 -7.63 -16.11 -6.58
C LEU A 23 -6.42 -16.70 -7.32
N LEU A 24 -6.49 -18.00 -7.61
CA LEU A 24 -5.48 -18.74 -8.33
C LEU A 24 -6.11 -19.32 -9.60
N PRO A 25 -5.50 -19.13 -10.79
CA PRO A 25 -5.94 -19.80 -12.00
C PRO A 25 -5.95 -21.33 -11.85
N ALA A 26 -6.84 -21.98 -12.59
CA ALA A 26 -6.87 -23.44 -12.62
C ALA A 26 -5.62 -23.97 -13.34
N GLY A 27 -5.01 -25.01 -12.77
CA GLY A 27 -3.89 -25.69 -13.42
C GLY A 27 -4.31 -26.39 -14.71
N GLU A 28 -3.34 -26.61 -15.60
CA GLU A 28 -3.55 -27.31 -16.87
C GLU A 28 -3.95 -28.77 -16.59
N ARG A 29 -5.15 -29.18 -17.02
CA ARG A 29 -5.63 -30.55 -16.77
C ARG A 29 -4.79 -31.55 -17.57
N THR A 30 -4.15 -32.48 -16.87
CA THR A 30 -3.36 -33.56 -17.50
C THR A 30 -4.07 -34.91 -17.44
N SER A 31 -5.01 -35.10 -16.51
CA SER A 31 -5.91 -36.26 -16.44
C SER A 31 -7.18 -35.92 -15.63
N PRO A 32 -8.20 -36.79 -15.53
CA PRO A 32 -9.44 -36.50 -14.81
C PRO A 32 -9.23 -36.01 -13.36
N ASN A 33 -8.19 -36.49 -12.69
CA ASN A 33 -7.85 -36.16 -11.30
C ASN A 33 -6.48 -35.47 -11.14
N GLN A 34 -5.86 -35.01 -12.23
CA GLN A 34 -4.56 -34.36 -12.19
C GLN A 34 -4.54 -33.06 -13.00
N ALA A 35 -3.86 -32.07 -12.44
CA ALA A 35 -3.53 -30.82 -13.11
C ALA A 35 -2.06 -30.49 -12.86
N LYS A 36 -1.43 -29.92 -13.89
CA LYS A 36 -0.08 -29.38 -13.83
C LYS A 36 -0.14 -27.91 -13.43
N TYR A 37 0.77 -27.51 -12.57
CA TYR A 37 0.93 -26.14 -12.09
C TYR A 37 2.37 -25.72 -12.40
N ASP A 38 2.53 -24.50 -12.85
CA ASP A 38 3.82 -23.93 -13.24
C ASP A 38 4.33 -22.91 -12.21
N GLU A 39 5.45 -22.25 -12.54
CA GLU A 39 6.05 -21.23 -11.69
C GLU A 39 5.14 -20.00 -11.52
N GLY A 40 4.30 -19.68 -12.51
CA GLY A 40 3.32 -18.60 -12.41
C GLY A 40 2.35 -18.81 -11.25
N HIS A 41 1.92 -20.06 -11.03
CA HIS A 41 1.08 -20.40 -9.87
C HIS A 41 1.81 -20.22 -8.54
N VAL A 42 3.11 -20.57 -8.48
CA VAL A 42 3.93 -20.38 -7.28
C VAL A 42 4.06 -18.88 -6.97
N GLN A 43 4.37 -18.06 -7.97
CA GLN A 43 4.50 -16.62 -7.80
C GLN A 43 3.17 -15.96 -7.40
N ARG A 44 2.05 -16.38 -8.01
CA ARG A 44 0.71 -15.91 -7.64
C ARG A 44 0.38 -16.18 -6.18
N ILE A 45 0.67 -17.39 -5.69
CA ILE A 45 0.45 -17.73 -4.27
C ILE A 45 1.33 -16.88 -3.35
N LYS A 46 2.61 -16.69 -3.70
CA LYS A 46 3.53 -15.84 -2.92
C LYS A 46 3.06 -14.38 -2.88
N LEU A 47 2.55 -13.85 -3.99
CA LEU A 47 1.97 -12.51 -4.06
C LEU A 47 0.75 -12.39 -3.13
N ILE A 48 -0.20 -13.32 -3.20
CA ILE A 48 -1.38 -13.34 -2.30
C ILE A 48 -0.91 -13.30 -0.83
N ARG A 49 0.06 -14.16 -0.47
CA ARG A 49 0.59 -14.20 0.90
C ARG A 49 1.27 -12.91 1.30
N ALA A 50 2.08 -12.30 0.44
CA ALA A 50 2.76 -11.05 0.73
C ALA A 50 1.76 -9.90 0.99
N LEU A 51 0.76 -9.75 0.11
CA LEU A 51 -0.27 -8.71 0.24
C LEU A 51 -1.11 -8.88 1.51
N MET A 52 -1.40 -10.11 1.91
CA MET A 52 -2.13 -10.39 3.16
C MET A 52 -1.25 -10.25 4.41
N ASP A 53 -0.17 -11.02 4.48
CA ASP A 53 0.61 -11.21 5.71
C ASP A 53 1.45 -9.98 6.06
N VAL A 54 2.00 -9.32 5.04
CA VAL A 54 2.85 -8.13 5.21
C VAL A 54 2.03 -6.88 4.93
N GLY A 55 1.32 -6.84 3.81
CA GLY A 55 0.49 -5.69 3.42
C GLY A 55 -0.64 -5.41 4.39
N GLY A 56 -1.22 -6.47 4.98
CA GLY A 56 -2.39 -6.37 5.86
C GLY A 56 -3.70 -6.24 5.08
N LEU A 57 -3.71 -6.55 3.77
CA LEU A 57 -4.93 -6.57 2.99
C LEU A 57 -5.82 -7.76 3.39
N SER A 58 -7.13 -7.54 3.38
CA SER A 58 -8.10 -8.61 3.49
C SER A 58 -8.04 -9.51 2.26
N LEU A 59 -8.39 -10.79 2.40
CA LEU A 59 -8.45 -11.70 1.26
C LEU A 59 -9.41 -11.22 0.17
N ALA A 60 -10.53 -10.61 0.58
CA ALA A 60 -11.51 -10.03 -0.35
C ALA A 60 -10.88 -8.92 -1.19
N THR A 61 -10.18 -7.98 -0.56
CA THR A 61 -9.46 -6.91 -1.25
C THR A 61 -8.36 -7.44 -2.15
N VAL A 62 -7.60 -8.46 -1.70
CA VAL A 62 -6.62 -9.13 -2.56
C VAL A 62 -7.32 -9.69 -3.80
N GLY A 63 -8.47 -10.35 -3.65
CA GLY A 63 -9.23 -10.86 -4.78
C GLY A 63 -9.71 -9.79 -5.76
N GLU A 64 -10.18 -8.66 -5.27
CA GLU A 64 -10.59 -7.52 -6.11
C GLU A 64 -9.41 -6.96 -6.92
N VAL A 65 -8.26 -6.76 -6.27
CA VAL A 65 -7.04 -6.28 -6.94
C VAL A 65 -6.62 -7.27 -8.02
N LEU A 66 -6.52 -8.55 -7.64
CA LEU A 66 -6.06 -9.62 -8.53
C LEU A 66 -6.97 -9.82 -9.74
N ALA A 67 -8.29 -9.80 -9.54
CA ALA A 67 -9.26 -9.88 -10.64
C ALA A 67 -9.16 -8.68 -11.59
N ALA A 68 -8.90 -7.48 -11.05
CA ALA A 68 -8.75 -6.28 -11.86
C ALA A 68 -7.46 -6.29 -12.70
N VAL A 69 -6.36 -6.84 -12.17
CA VAL A 69 -5.13 -7.12 -12.94
C VAL A 69 -5.41 -8.12 -14.06
N ASP A 70 -5.97 -9.27 -13.71
CA ASP A 70 -6.20 -10.38 -14.66
C ASP A 70 -7.18 -10.01 -15.78
N ALA A 71 -8.15 -9.12 -15.50
CA ALA A 71 -9.11 -8.67 -16.50
C ALA A 71 -8.47 -7.84 -17.62
N GLY A 72 -7.35 -7.16 -17.36
CA GLY A 72 -6.61 -6.33 -18.33
C GLY A 72 -7.41 -5.18 -18.96
N LYS A 73 -8.60 -4.87 -18.41
CA LYS A 73 -9.54 -3.86 -18.94
C LYS A 73 -9.70 -2.65 -18.03
N GLU A 74 -9.31 -2.78 -16.77
CA GLU A 74 -9.34 -1.69 -15.80
C GLU A 74 -8.13 -0.78 -16.01
N SER A 75 -8.29 0.51 -15.72
CA SER A 75 -7.15 1.42 -15.76
C SER A 75 -6.19 1.13 -14.60
N PRO A 76 -4.86 1.28 -14.78
CA PRO A 76 -3.90 1.13 -13.67
C PRO A 76 -4.28 1.98 -12.45
N HIS A 77 -4.81 3.18 -12.69
CA HIS A 77 -5.30 4.09 -11.65
C HIS A 77 -6.43 3.46 -10.82
N ARG A 78 -7.39 2.76 -11.45
CA ARG A 78 -8.48 2.10 -10.73
C ARG A 78 -7.98 0.96 -9.84
N ILE A 79 -7.04 0.17 -10.35
CA ILE A 79 -6.46 -0.98 -9.64
C ILE A 79 -5.67 -0.51 -8.41
N LEU A 80 -4.83 0.51 -8.58
CA LEU A 80 -4.13 1.17 -7.49
C LEU A 80 -5.11 1.73 -6.45
N GLY A 81 -6.20 2.34 -6.90
CA GLY A 81 -7.26 2.81 -6.00
C GLY A 81 -7.85 1.70 -5.12
N ILE A 82 -8.07 0.49 -5.64
CA ILE A 82 -8.56 -0.65 -4.83
C ILE A 82 -7.53 -1.04 -3.77
N ALA A 83 -6.25 -1.14 -4.15
CA ALA A 83 -5.18 -1.47 -3.21
C ALA A 83 -5.02 -0.41 -2.11
N GLN A 84 -5.01 0.88 -2.49
CA GLN A 84 -4.93 2.02 -1.57
C GLN A 84 -6.12 2.07 -0.61
N GLN A 85 -7.34 1.79 -1.09
CA GLN A 85 -8.52 1.72 -0.24
C GLN A 85 -8.38 0.70 0.89
N GLY A 86 -7.83 -0.48 0.57
CA GLY A 86 -7.64 -1.56 1.54
C GLY A 86 -6.69 -1.20 2.69
N ILE A 87 -5.72 -0.32 2.45
CA ILE A 87 -4.72 0.09 3.45
C ILE A 87 -5.06 1.42 4.15
N THR A 88 -5.84 2.28 3.49
CA THR A 88 -6.12 3.67 3.89
C THR A 88 -7.43 3.85 4.66
N SER A 89 -8.17 2.77 4.93
CA SER A 89 -9.51 2.81 5.55
C SER A 89 -9.52 3.27 7.02
N THR A 90 -9.33 4.58 7.25
CA THR A 90 -9.61 5.27 8.50
C THR A 90 -10.60 6.39 8.24
N ARG A 91 -11.91 6.06 8.20
CA ARG A 91 -12.96 7.08 8.29
C ARG A 91 -13.06 7.51 9.76
N GLN A 92 -12.45 8.63 10.09
CA GLN A 92 -12.75 9.33 11.33
C GLN A 92 -13.96 10.24 11.08
N ALA A 93 -14.92 10.24 12.01
CA ALA A 93 -15.97 11.25 12.01
C ALA A 93 -15.33 12.57 12.44
N VAL A 94 -15.30 13.53 11.52
CA VAL A 94 -14.74 14.87 11.74
C VAL A 94 -15.89 15.86 11.59
N ASP A 95 -15.94 16.89 12.44
CA ASP A 95 -16.91 17.98 12.29
C ASP A 95 -16.63 18.81 11.02
N GLU A 96 -17.65 19.53 10.54
CA GLU A 96 -17.55 20.24 9.26
C GLU A 96 -16.45 21.31 9.25
N GLU A 97 -16.28 22.05 10.35
CA GLU A 97 -15.27 23.13 10.44
C GLU A 97 -13.86 22.56 10.36
N SER A 98 -13.58 21.48 11.10
CA SER A 98 -12.30 20.77 11.04
C SER A 98 -12.03 20.19 9.64
N ARG A 99 -13.06 19.61 8.99
CA ARG A 99 -12.99 19.07 7.63
C ARG A 99 -12.67 20.15 6.61
N GLU A 100 -13.36 21.29 6.65
CA GLU A 100 -13.12 22.42 5.74
C GLU A 100 -11.70 22.96 5.86
N TRP A 101 -11.21 23.16 7.09
CA TRP A 101 -9.83 23.59 7.33
C TRP A 101 -8.80 22.60 6.76
N ALA A 102 -9.01 21.30 6.99
CA ALA A 102 -8.08 20.28 6.52
C ALA A 102 -8.09 20.17 4.99
N LEU A 103 -9.26 20.24 4.35
CA LEU A 103 -9.37 20.27 2.89
C LEU A 103 -8.66 21.49 2.29
N ALA A 104 -8.83 22.68 2.88
CA ALA A 104 -8.11 23.86 2.45
C ALA A 104 -6.58 23.67 2.56
N THR A 105 -6.12 23.09 3.68
CA THR A 105 -4.69 22.78 3.90
C THR A 105 -4.15 21.78 2.87
N VAL A 106 -4.92 20.72 2.55
CA VAL A 106 -4.52 19.71 1.56
C VAL A 106 -4.46 20.30 0.15
N ARG A 107 -5.43 21.12 -0.24
CA ARG A 107 -5.44 21.79 -1.55
C ARG A 107 -4.26 22.73 -1.72
N ASP A 108 -3.98 23.54 -0.71
CA ASP A 108 -2.86 24.48 -0.72
C ASP A 108 -1.50 23.74 -0.79
N LEU A 109 -1.34 22.64 -0.05
CA LEU A 109 -0.18 21.75 -0.20
C LEU A 109 -0.09 21.15 -1.61
N ALA A 110 -1.19 20.59 -2.12
CA ALA A 110 -1.23 19.96 -3.43
C ALA A 110 -0.89 20.95 -4.55
N GLU A 111 -1.38 22.19 -4.48
CA GLU A 111 -1.04 23.26 -5.42
C GLU A 111 0.47 23.57 -5.39
N ARG A 112 1.08 23.71 -4.20
CA ARG A 112 2.54 23.94 -4.08
C ARG A 112 3.39 22.79 -4.60
N ARG A 113 2.90 21.56 -4.54
CA ARG A 113 3.62 20.34 -4.97
C ARG A 113 3.28 19.87 -6.37
N ASP A 114 2.31 20.49 -7.05
CA ASP A 114 1.72 20.02 -8.32
C ASP A 114 1.14 18.59 -8.20
N TRP A 115 0.53 18.28 -7.06
CA TRP A 115 -0.13 16.99 -6.83
C TRP A 115 -1.54 16.95 -7.41
N PRO A 116 -1.98 15.79 -7.93
CA PRO A 116 -3.35 15.63 -8.40
C PRO A 116 -4.33 15.69 -7.20
N CYS A 117 -5.08 16.79 -7.09
CA CYS A 117 -6.15 16.96 -6.12
C CYS A 117 -7.43 17.41 -6.83
N LYS A 118 -8.07 16.47 -7.55
CA LYS A 118 -9.20 16.79 -8.45
C LYS A 118 -10.56 16.76 -7.77
N GLU A 119 -10.73 15.88 -6.80
CA GLU A 119 -12.02 15.62 -6.14
C GLU A 119 -11.80 15.50 -4.64
N ASP A 120 -12.56 16.27 -3.86
CA ASP A 120 -12.47 16.22 -2.39
C ASP A 120 -12.80 14.82 -1.85
N ASP A 121 -13.70 14.11 -2.53
CA ASP A 121 -14.15 12.78 -2.12
C ASP A 121 -13.16 11.65 -2.48
N ASP A 122 -12.02 11.99 -3.10
CA ASP A 122 -10.92 11.05 -3.29
C ASP A 122 -10.47 10.47 -1.94
N LEU A 123 -10.27 9.15 -1.90
CA LEU A 123 -10.06 8.44 -0.63
C LEU A 123 -8.70 8.71 -0.01
N VAL A 124 -7.69 9.03 -0.82
CA VAL A 124 -6.36 9.44 -0.34
C VAL A 124 -6.47 10.84 0.28
N ILE A 125 -7.19 11.75 -0.38
CA ILE A 125 -7.48 13.09 0.15
C ILE A 125 -8.25 12.99 1.48
N GLN A 126 -9.33 12.22 1.54
CA GLN A 126 -10.13 12.04 2.75
C GLN A 126 -9.33 11.45 3.91
N ALA A 127 -8.37 10.55 3.64
CA ALA A 127 -7.51 10.01 4.67
C ALA A 127 -6.51 11.03 5.20
N LEU A 128 -5.89 11.83 4.31
CA LEU A 128 -5.01 12.92 4.74
C LEU A 128 -5.79 13.94 5.58
N VAL A 129 -7.01 14.30 5.17
CA VAL A 129 -7.93 15.14 5.95
C VAL A 129 -8.15 14.57 7.35
N GLY A 130 -8.45 13.27 7.47
CA GLY A 130 -8.61 12.60 8.75
C GLY A 130 -7.36 12.69 9.63
N VAL A 131 -6.18 12.46 9.06
CA VAL A 131 -4.89 12.55 9.77
C VAL A 131 -4.61 13.97 10.26
N LEU A 132 -4.81 14.99 9.43
CA LEU A 132 -4.60 16.39 9.80
C LEU A 132 -5.54 16.81 10.95
N CYS A 133 -6.81 16.44 10.85
CA CYS A 133 -7.81 16.70 11.89
C CYS A 133 -7.43 16.00 13.20
N ALA A 134 -7.05 14.71 13.15
CA ALA A 134 -6.65 13.96 14.33
C ALA A 134 -5.43 14.60 15.03
N ILE A 135 -4.39 14.99 14.28
CA ILE A 135 -3.19 15.65 14.83
C ILE A 135 -3.55 16.96 15.53
N ARG A 136 -4.45 17.74 14.93
CA ARG A 136 -4.91 19.01 15.51
C ARG A 136 -5.76 18.78 16.76
N GLU A 137 -6.68 17.81 16.73
CA GLU A 137 -7.58 17.46 17.83
C GLU A 137 -6.80 17.07 19.09
N VAL A 138 -5.71 16.31 18.95
CA VAL A 138 -4.85 15.93 20.08
C VAL A 138 -3.88 17.05 20.53
N GLY A 139 -4.01 18.28 20.01
CA GLY A 139 -3.21 19.43 20.42
C GLY A 139 -1.80 19.50 19.81
N HIS A 140 -1.53 18.74 18.76
CA HIS A 140 -0.21 18.64 18.12
C HIS A 140 -0.11 19.41 16.78
N GLY A 141 -0.87 20.50 16.62
CA GLY A 141 -0.87 21.32 15.40
C GLY A 141 0.53 21.79 14.95
N TRP A 142 1.45 22.04 15.88
CA TRP A 142 2.86 22.39 15.61
C TRP A 142 3.60 21.33 14.77
N TYR A 143 3.13 20.08 14.80
CA TYR A 143 3.72 19.01 14.01
C TYR A 143 3.46 19.20 12.50
N LEU A 144 2.40 19.93 12.16
CA LEU A 144 2.02 20.25 10.78
C LEU A 144 2.85 21.38 10.17
N ASP A 145 3.63 22.12 10.98
CA ASP A 145 4.59 23.10 10.46
C ASP A 145 5.68 22.46 9.59
N LYS A 146 5.83 21.13 9.68
CA LYS A 146 6.78 20.30 8.93
C LYS A 146 6.13 19.59 7.73
N LEU A 147 4.89 19.95 7.38
CA LEU A 147 4.14 19.23 6.36
C LEU A 147 4.82 19.29 5.00
N ASP A 148 5.39 20.43 4.61
CA ASP A 148 6.13 20.57 3.35
C ASP A 148 7.40 19.68 3.33
N ASP A 149 8.13 19.55 4.45
CA ASP A 149 9.29 18.64 4.55
C ASP A 149 8.87 17.17 4.35
N TYR A 150 7.73 16.77 4.92
CA TYR A 150 7.19 15.43 4.71
C TYR A 150 6.69 15.22 3.28
N ALA A 151 6.14 16.25 2.65
CA ALA A 151 5.73 16.20 1.25
C ALA A 151 6.93 16.03 0.32
N GLU A 152 8.05 16.71 0.57
CA GLU A 152 9.29 16.51 -0.20
C GLU A 152 9.79 15.05 -0.11
N ILE A 153 9.73 14.45 1.09
CA ILE A 153 10.09 13.03 1.26
C ILE A 153 9.13 12.12 0.48
N ALA A 154 7.84 12.45 0.45
CA ALA A 154 6.84 11.69 -0.32
C ALA A 154 7.12 11.77 -1.82
N ASP A 155 7.45 12.94 -2.36
CA ASP A 155 7.83 13.08 -3.78
C ASP A 155 9.05 12.27 -4.14
N ARG A 156 10.10 12.34 -3.32
CA ARG A 156 11.31 11.53 -3.53
C ARG A 156 11.04 10.03 -3.46
N THR A 157 10.02 9.62 -2.71
CA THR A 157 9.60 8.22 -2.64
C THR A 157 8.89 7.83 -3.94
N ALA A 158 7.94 8.65 -4.41
CA ALA A 158 7.24 8.41 -5.66
C ALA A 158 8.19 8.33 -6.87
N ASP A 159 9.22 9.17 -6.91
CA ASP A 159 10.26 9.11 -7.94
C ASP A 159 11.02 7.77 -7.92
N LEU A 160 11.40 7.30 -6.73
CA LEU A 160 12.08 6.01 -6.56
C LEU A 160 11.19 4.82 -6.95
N ASP A 161 9.90 4.90 -6.65
CA ASP A 161 8.93 3.86 -7.04
C ASP A 161 8.82 3.80 -8.57
N LEU A 162 8.77 4.95 -9.26
CA LEU A 162 8.73 5.00 -10.73
C LEU A 162 10.01 4.45 -11.39
N GLU A 163 11.18 4.64 -10.77
CA GLU A 163 12.43 4.01 -11.24
C GLU A 163 12.35 2.47 -11.24
N GLY A 164 11.62 1.88 -10.27
CA GLY A 164 11.43 0.43 -10.16
C GLY A 164 10.61 -0.18 -11.30
N ILE A 165 9.72 0.62 -11.90
CA ILE A 165 8.87 0.23 -13.02
C ILE A 165 9.54 0.52 -14.38
N ALA A 166 10.53 1.43 -14.40
CA ALA A 166 11.23 1.82 -15.62
C ALA A 166 11.93 0.62 -16.28
N GLY A 167 11.45 0.23 -17.47
CA GLY A 167 11.98 -0.89 -18.25
C GLY A 167 11.09 -2.13 -18.28
N ILE A 168 9.95 -2.13 -17.60
CA ILE A 168 8.93 -3.18 -17.74
C ILE A 168 8.08 -2.90 -18.99
N GLU A 169 8.08 -3.83 -19.95
CA GLU A 169 7.33 -3.66 -21.21
C GLU A 169 5.87 -4.14 -21.14
N SER A 170 5.52 -4.91 -20.10
CA SER A 170 4.17 -5.47 -19.93
C SER A 170 3.34 -4.62 -18.97
N LEU A 171 2.19 -4.12 -19.43
CA LEU A 171 1.23 -3.38 -18.61
C LEU A 171 0.75 -4.19 -17.40
N GLU A 172 0.50 -5.49 -17.58
CA GLU A 172 0.10 -6.40 -16.50
C GLU A 172 1.19 -6.45 -15.41
N ARG A 173 2.46 -6.53 -15.83
CA ARG A 173 3.58 -6.55 -14.90
C ARG A 173 3.82 -5.19 -14.23
N ILE A 174 3.62 -4.09 -14.95
CA ILE A 174 3.65 -2.74 -14.38
C ILE A 174 2.62 -2.61 -13.26
N ILE A 175 1.37 -3.03 -13.52
CA ILE A 175 0.28 -2.97 -12.54
C ILE A 175 0.59 -3.84 -11.32
N GLU A 176 1.07 -5.07 -11.54
CA GLU A 176 1.44 -5.97 -10.44
C GLU A 176 2.55 -5.36 -9.56
N VAL A 177 3.59 -4.79 -10.16
CA VAL A 177 4.67 -4.11 -9.43
C VAL A 177 4.14 -2.89 -8.68
N ALA A 178 3.32 -2.05 -9.30
CA ALA A 178 2.77 -0.86 -8.67
C ALA A 178 1.86 -1.19 -7.46
N VAL A 179 1.09 -2.29 -7.53
CA VAL A 179 0.32 -2.81 -6.38
C VAL A 179 1.25 -3.26 -5.26
N VAL A 180 2.32 -3.96 -5.59
CA VAL A 180 3.32 -4.42 -4.60
C VAL A 180 4.04 -3.24 -3.96
N GLU A 181 4.48 -2.26 -4.75
CA GLU A 181 5.11 -1.02 -4.27
C GLU A 181 4.15 -0.23 -3.38
N THR A 182 2.89 -0.08 -3.75
CA THR A 182 1.89 0.59 -2.91
C THR A 182 1.72 -0.13 -1.56
N VAL A 183 1.46 -1.43 -1.59
CA VAL A 183 1.04 -2.17 -0.38
C VAL A 183 2.23 -2.54 0.50
N LEU A 184 3.31 -3.06 -0.09
CA LEU A 184 4.51 -3.46 0.65
C LEU A 184 5.48 -2.30 0.84
N GLY A 185 5.51 -1.32 -0.07
CA GLY A 185 6.31 -0.10 0.09
C GLY A 185 5.85 0.74 1.27
N ASP A 186 4.54 0.91 1.48
CA ASP A 186 4.01 1.54 2.69
C ASP A 186 4.54 0.89 3.97
N ARG A 187 4.56 -0.44 4.00
CA ARG A 187 5.11 -1.20 5.12
C ARG A 187 6.61 -1.01 5.26
N LEU A 188 7.35 -1.11 4.17
CA LEU A 188 8.80 -0.88 4.12
C LEU A 188 9.15 0.50 4.68
N LEU A 189 8.54 1.57 4.16
CA LEU A 189 8.76 2.95 4.59
C LEU A 189 8.40 3.14 6.06
N SER A 190 7.28 2.57 6.52
CA SER A 190 6.88 2.67 7.92
C SER A 190 7.91 2.05 8.86
N VAL A 191 8.52 0.92 8.49
CA VAL A 191 9.54 0.23 9.30
C VAL A 191 10.87 0.95 9.23
N LEU A 192 11.31 1.40 8.05
CA LEU A 192 12.52 2.20 7.88
C LEU A 192 12.46 3.51 8.67
N ARG A 193 11.31 4.19 8.63
CA ARG A 193 11.06 5.40 9.43
C ARG A 193 11.21 5.13 10.91
N ARG A 194 10.68 4.02 11.43
CA ARG A 194 10.81 3.63 12.84
C ARG A 194 12.28 3.37 13.23
N LEU A 195 13.05 2.71 12.37
CA LEU A 195 14.48 2.51 12.58
C LEU A 195 15.26 3.85 12.61
N ALA A 196 14.96 4.75 11.66
CA ALA A 196 15.57 6.07 11.62
C ALA A 196 15.23 6.90 12.88
N GLN A 197 13.99 6.80 13.36
CA GLN A 197 13.54 7.42 14.61
C GLN A 197 14.27 6.87 15.83
N GLN A 198 14.48 5.56 15.93
CA GLN A 198 15.25 4.96 17.04
C GLN A 198 16.66 5.53 17.11
N ARG A 199 17.36 5.63 15.96
CA ARG A 199 18.69 6.24 15.87
C ARG A 199 18.67 7.71 16.31
N ALA A 200 17.73 8.49 15.76
CA ALA A 200 17.64 9.93 16.03
C ALA A 200 17.30 10.22 17.50
N SER A 201 16.33 9.49 18.05
CA SER A 201 15.91 9.57 19.46
C SER A 201 17.08 9.28 20.40
N LYS A 202 17.81 8.18 20.16
CA LYS A 202 19.00 7.83 20.96
C LYS A 202 20.03 8.96 20.98
N ALA A 203 20.32 9.55 19.81
CA ALA A 203 21.29 10.65 19.71
C ALA A 203 20.80 11.95 20.37
N TYR A 204 19.49 12.23 20.33
CA TYR A 204 18.90 13.40 20.97
C TYR A 204 18.96 13.31 22.49
N PHE A 205 18.45 12.22 23.06
CA PHE A 205 18.42 12.04 24.51
C PHE A 205 19.81 11.83 25.13
N ALA A 206 20.76 11.25 24.39
CA ALA A 206 22.15 11.19 24.84
C ALA A 206 22.78 12.58 25.01
N ARG A 207 22.45 13.55 24.13
CA ARG A 207 22.95 14.93 24.22
C ARG A 207 22.32 15.67 25.40
N GLN A 208 21.01 15.54 25.59
CA GLN A 208 20.33 16.17 26.73
C GLN A 208 20.83 15.66 28.08
N ALA A 209 21.21 14.38 28.18
CA ALA A 209 21.78 13.82 29.41
C ALA A 209 23.18 14.37 29.73
N VAL A 210 23.93 14.83 28.72
CA VAL A 210 25.27 15.44 28.89
C VAL A 210 25.15 16.93 29.22
N ASP A 211 24.20 17.64 28.62
CA ASP A 211 24.02 19.08 28.82
C ASP A 211 23.21 19.44 30.08
N GLY A 212 22.55 18.45 30.69
CA GLY A 212 21.69 18.62 31.87
C GLY A 212 22.30 18.18 33.21
N GLY A 213 23.57 17.77 33.25
CA GLY A 213 24.31 17.36 34.45
C GLY A 213 25.50 18.27 34.74
#